data_AF-A0A0G4MHV7-F1
#
_entry.id   AF-A0A0G4MHV7-F1
#
_cell.length_a   1.000
_cell.length_b   1.000
_cell.length_c   1.000
_cell.angle_alpha   90.00
_cell.angle_beta   90.00
_cell.angle_gamma   90.00
#
_symmetry.space_group_name_H-M   'P 1'
#
loop_
_entity.id
_entity.type
_entity.pdbx_description
1 polymer ?
#
loop_
_entity_poly.entity_id
_entity_poly.type
_entity_poly.pdbx_seq_one_letter_code
_entity_poly.pdbx_strand_id
1 'polypeptide(L)'
;MTTCGMYDAAGDWVSNVGIPAKSGVAGGIIGALPGQVGIAAFSPKLDARGNSVRGVVICEQLSRDMGLHMMDVSQIAMSTVQTSVATIVAGVHEPHNRNCQREVIVFKLRGAVRFPGSERLTRAVARELGRPNPDDPGSG
;
A
#
# COMPACT_ATOMS: atom_id res chain seq x y z
N MET A 1 -5.91 7.85 17.10
CA MET A 1 -6.44 8.93 16.25
C MET A 1 -7.79 8.54 15.65
N THR A 2 -7.89 7.41 14.95
CA THR A 2 -9.12 6.98 14.25
C THR A 2 -10.42 7.02 15.05
N THR A 3 -10.47 6.40 16.24
CA THR A 3 -11.72 6.19 16.99
C THR A 3 -12.00 7.20 18.09
N CYS A 4 -11.07 8.11 18.38
CA CYS A 4 -11.15 9.01 19.53
C CYS A 4 -10.64 10.43 19.24
N GLY A 5 -10.17 10.70 18.03
CA GLY A 5 -9.43 11.92 17.75
C GLY A 5 -10.30 13.17 17.55
N MET A 6 -11.57 12.97 17.24
CA MET A 6 -12.52 14.02 16.84
C MET A 6 -13.63 14.23 17.88
N TYR A 7 -13.30 14.01 19.16
CA TYR A 7 -14.25 14.12 20.28
C TYR A 7 -15.49 13.25 20.05
N ASP A 8 -16.67 13.77 20.37
CA ASP A 8 -17.96 13.08 20.21
C ASP A 8 -18.32 12.85 18.73
N ALA A 9 -17.60 13.47 17.78
CA ALA A 9 -17.79 13.25 16.35
C ALA A 9 -17.00 12.07 15.78
N ALA A 10 -16.24 11.32 16.60
CA ALA A 10 -15.33 10.29 16.11
C ALA A 10 -16.02 9.17 15.30
N GLY A 11 -17.25 8.78 15.66
CA GLY A 11 -18.02 7.78 14.92
C GLY A 11 -18.42 8.25 13.51
N ASP A 12 -19.04 9.43 13.44
CA ASP A 12 -19.43 10.08 12.17
C ASP A 12 -18.20 10.33 11.28
N TRP A 13 -17.08 10.72 11.90
CA TRP A 13 -15.83 11.02 11.22
C TRP A 13 -15.25 9.80 10.49
N VAL A 14 -15.25 8.62 11.12
CA VAL A 14 -14.72 7.40 10.47
C VAL A 14 -15.54 7.02 9.23
N SER A 15 -16.84 7.27 9.26
CA SER A 15 -17.75 6.90 8.17
C SER A 15 -17.76 7.92 7.02
N ASN A 16 -17.70 9.21 7.34
CA ASN A 16 -17.85 10.29 6.36
C ASN A 16 -16.52 10.84 5.83
N VAL A 17 -15.46 10.77 6.64
CA VAL A 17 -14.13 11.31 6.31
C VAL A 17 -13.10 10.19 6.19
N GLY A 18 -13.05 9.26 7.14
CA GLY A 18 -12.17 8.10 7.09
C GLY A 18 -10.66 8.41 7.13
N ILE A 19 -10.26 9.63 7.45
CA ILE A 19 -8.85 10.00 7.65
C ILE A 19 -8.56 9.99 9.14
N PRO A 20 -7.72 9.09 9.69
CA PRO A 20 -7.36 9.13 11.11
C PRO A 20 -6.82 10.50 11.50
N ALA A 21 -7.51 11.21 12.41
CA ALA A 21 -7.17 12.59 12.73
C ALA A 21 -7.25 12.90 14.23
N LYS A 22 -6.78 14.08 14.63
CA LYS A 22 -6.99 14.70 15.93
C LYS A 22 -7.33 16.18 15.73
N SER A 23 -8.39 16.65 16.39
CA SER A 23 -8.68 18.10 16.47
C SER A 23 -8.19 18.71 17.78
N GLY A 24 -7.86 19.99 17.78
CA GLY A 24 -7.54 20.78 18.96
C GLY A 24 -8.32 22.10 18.99
N VAL A 25 -8.66 22.55 20.19
CA VAL A 25 -9.49 23.75 20.46
C VAL A 25 -8.89 25.06 19.94
N ALA A 26 -7.59 25.09 19.61
CA ALA A 26 -6.98 26.20 18.89
C ALA A 26 -7.45 26.31 17.42
N GLY A 27 -8.28 25.36 16.94
CA GLY A 27 -8.74 25.29 15.56
C GLY A 27 -7.86 24.44 14.65
N GLY A 28 -6.95 23.65 15.21
CA GLY A 28 -6.08 22.74 14.46
C GLY A 28 -6.74 21.38 14.22
N ILE A 29 -6.48 20.78 13.07
CA ILE A 29 -6.74 19.36 12.78
C ILE A 29 -5.48 18.78 12.17
N ILE A 30 -5.01 17.66 12.70
CA ILE A 30 -3.90 16.88 12.14
C ILE A 30 -4.44 15.51 11.77
N GLY A 31 -4.24 15.10 10.53
CA GLY A 31 -4.65 13.82 9.97
C GLY A 31 -3.47 13.02 9.42
N ALA A 32 -3.55 11.70 9.51
CA ALA A 32 -2.56 10.80 8.92
C ALA A 32 -3.29 9.61 8.26
N LEU A 33 -3.30 9.59 6.93
CA LEU A 33 -3.83 8.48 6.16
C LEU A 33 -2.69 7.49 5.86
N PRO A 34 -2.71 6.27 6.44
CA PRO A 34 -1.57 5.36 6.39
C PRO A 34 -1.11 5.04 4.96
N GLY A 35 0.19 5.26 4.69
CA GLY A 35 0.80 4.94 3.41
C GLY A 35 0.47 5.90 2.26
N GLN A 36 -0.23 7.01 2.53
CA GLN A 36 -0.67 7.97 1.52
C GLN A 36 -0.24 9.40 1.84
N VAL A 37 -0.77 9.99 2.91
CA VAL A 37 -0.61 11.42 3.17
C VAL A 37 -0.72 11.77 4.66
N GLY A 38 0.07 12.76 5.08
CA GLY A 38 -0.13 13.50 6.33
C GLY A 38 -0.75 14.86 6.03
N ILE A 39 -1.77 15.25 6.77
CA ILE A 39 -2.55 16.47 6.56
C ILE A 39 -2.54 17.30 7.83
N ALA A 40 -2.42 18.62 7.69
CA ALA A 40 -2.67 19.55 8.78
C ALA A 40 -3.53 20.70 8.25
N ALA A 41 -4.58 21.04 8.98
CA ALA A 41 -5.46 22.15 8.70
C ALA A 41 -5.58 23.04 9.94
N PHE A 42 -5.71 24.35 9.72
CA PHE A 42 -5.89 25.32 10.78
C PHE A 42 -6.98 26.32 10.43
N SER A 43 -7.99 26.40 11.28
CA SER A 43 -9.00 27.45 11.24
C SER A 43 -9.61 27.64 12.63
N PRO A 44 -9.45 28.82 13.27
CA PRO A 44 -9.84 29.05 14.67
C PRO A 44 -11.31 28.81 15.01
N LYS A 45 -12.23 29.01 14.06
CA LYS A 45 -13.68 28.88 14.32
C LYS A 45 -14.04 27.42 14.58
N LEU A 46 -14.62 27.15 15.74
CA LEU A 46 -15.06 25.80 16.15
C LEU A 46 -16.57 25.59 15.92
N ASP A 47 -16.95 24.33 15.70
CA ASP A 47 -18.33 23.87 15.72
C ASP A 47 -18.82 23.60 17.16
N ALA A 48 -20.07 23.17 17.30
CA ALA A 48 -20.66 22.84 18.61
C ALA A 48 -19.98 21.64 19.31
N ARG A 49 -19.20 20.84 18.59
CA ARG A 49 -18.48 19.67 19.10
C ARG A 49 -17.00 19.98 19.39
N GLY A 50 -16.57 21.23 19.23
CA GLY A 50 -15.20 21.69 19.50
C GLY A 50 -14.19 21.42 18.38
N ASN A 51 -14.64 21.01 17.19
CA ASN A 51 -13.79 20.80 16.02
C ASN A 51 -13.72 22.05 15.15
N SER A 52 -12.61 22.25 14.43
CA SER A 52 -12.48 23.34 13.47
C SER A 52 -13.50 23.20 12.32
N VAL A 53 -14.38 24.19 12.14
CA VAL A 53 -15.47 24.14 11.12
C VAL A 53 -14.89 23.92 9.73
N ARG A 54 -13.93 24.77 9.31
CA ARG A 54 -13.31 24.66 7.99
C ARG A 54 -12.35 23.48 7.89
N GLY A 55 -11.73 23.08 9.01
CA GLY A 55 -10.88 21.92 9.07
C GLY A 55 -11.64 20.62 8.77
N VAL A 56 -12.85 20.48 9.33
CA VAL A 56 -13.72 19.32 9.04
C VAL A 56 -14.11 19.32 7.57
N VAL A 57 -14.59 20.46 7.04
CA VAL A 57 -15.04 20.59 5.64
C VAL A 57 -13.93 20.22 4.64
N ILE A 58 -12.69 20.68 4.86
CA ILE A 58 -11.61 20.35 3.92
C ILE A 58 -11.24 18.87 3.99
N CYS A 59 -11.26 18.24 5.17
CA CYS A 59 -10.99 16.80 5.29
C CYS A 59 -12.08 15.97 4.62
N GLU A 60 -13.34 16.37 4.75
CA GLU A 60 -14.46 15.77 4.02
C GLU A 60 -14.32 15.90 2.50
N GLN A 61 -13.94 17.09 2.01
CA GLN A 61 -13.69 17.31 0.58
C GLN A 61 -12.52 16.46 0.07
N LEU A 62 -11.41 16.40 0.81
CA LEU A 62 -10.28 15.55 0.47
C LEU A 62 -10.68 14.08 0.40
N SER A 63 -11.50 13.61 1.33
CA SER A 63 -12.00 12.24 1.33
C SER A 63 -12.85 11.95 0.09
N ARG A 64 -13.84 12.81 -0.21
CA ARG A 64 -14.77 12.63 -1.34
C ARG A 64 -14.13 12.86 -2.71
N ASP A 65 -13.40 13.95 -2.86
CA ASP A 65 -12.94 14.43 -4.17
C ASP A 65 -11.64 13.74 -4.61
N MET A 66 -10.85 13.24 -3.64
CA MET A 66 -9.57 12.58 -3.91
C MET A 66 -9.53 11.10 -3.49
N GLY A 67 -10.62 10.53 -3.00
CA GLY A 67 -10.67 9.15 -2.52
C GLY A 67 -9.78 8.89 -1.29
N LEU A 68 -9.50 9.93 -0.49
CA LEU A 68 -8.63 9.85 0.68
C LEU A 68 -9.40 9.30 1.88
N HIS A 69 -9.81 8.04 1.81
CA HIS A 69 -10.57 7.35 2.84
C HIS A 69 -9.91 6.03 3.23
N MET A 70 -9.79 5.72 4.54
CA MET A 70 -9.08 4.50 4.99
C MET A 70 -9.73 3.18 4.56
N MET A 71 -11.03 3.21 4.28
CA MET A 71 -11.79 2.07 3.75
C MET A 71 -11.77 2.00 2.22
N ASP A 72 -11.20 3.00 1.56
CA ASP A 72 -10.91 2.91 0.14
C ASP A 72 -9.65 2.05 -0.07
N VAL A 73 -9.62 1.30 -1.17
CA VAL A 73 -8.50 0.40 -1.50
C VAL A 73 -7.41 1.25 -2.13
N SER A 74 -6.75 2.05 -1.31
CA SER A 74 -5.65 2.86 -1.79
C SER A 74 -4.49 1.93 -2.14
N GLN A 75 -4.04 1.98 -3.40
CA GLN A 75 -2.96 1.15 -3.89
C GLN A 75 -1.64 1.59 -3.26
N ILE A 76 -1.34 1.08 -2.06
CA ILE A 76 -0.03 1.25 -1.45
C ILE A 76 0.96 0.52 -2.36
N ALA A 77 1.64 1.29 -3.20
CA ALA A 77 2.74 0.88 -4.10
C ALA A 77 2.64 -0.59 -4.56
N MET A 78 1.93 -0.83 -5.67
CA MET A 78 1.76 -2.17 -6.21
C MET A 78 3.10 -2.89 -6.34
N SER A 79 3.28 -3.95 -5.55
CA SER A 79 4.40 -4.84 -5.74
C SER A 79 4.21 -5.58 -7.06
N THR A 80 5.20 -5.47 -7.93
CA THR A 80 5.24 -6.16 -9.23
C THR A 80 6.28 -7.26 -9.15
N VAL A 81 5.87 -8.46 -9.56
CA VAL A 81 6.76 -9.61 -9.76
C VAL A 81 6.88 -9.82 -11.26
N GLN A 82 8.09 -9.73 -11.79
CA GLN A 82 8.39 -10.02 -13.18
C GLN A 82 9.29 -11.24 -13.25
N THR A 83 8.87 -12.25 -14.02
CA THR A 83 9.68 -13.45 -14.27
C THR A 83 10.43 -13.27 -15.59
N SER A 84 11.71 -13.64 -15.61
CA SER A 84 12.52 -13.71 -16.83
C SER A 84 13.47 -14.89 -16.75
N VAL A 85 13.69 -15.59 -17.87
CA VAL A 85 14.71 -16.63 -17.97
C VAL A 85 16.04 -16.00 -18.38
N ALA A 86 17.13 -16.41 -17.75
CA ALA A 86 18.48 -15.99 -18.09
C ALA A 86 19.39 -17.22 -18.20
N THR A 87 20.32 -17.20 -19.16
CA THR A 87 21.34 -18.25 -19.30
C THR A 87 22.61 -17.83 -18.59
N ILE A 88 23.16 -18.70 -17.73
CA ILE A 88 24.44 -18.45 -17.08
C ILE A 88 25.54 -18.52 -18.16
N VAL A 89 26.22 -17.41 -18.41
CA VAL A 89 27.38 -17.34 -19.31
C VAL A 89 28.68 -17.52 -18.53
N ALA A 90 29.68 -18.12 -19.17
CA ALA A 90 30.98 -18.33 -18.56
C ALA A 90 31.70 -17.00 -18.28
N GLY A 91 32.23 -16.85 -17.08
CA GLY A 91 33.08 -15.72 -16.71
C GLY A 91 34.48 -15.88 -17.29
N VAL A 92 35.16 -14.75 -17.55
CA VAL A 92 36.52 -14.71 -18.13
C VAL A 92 37.54 -15.53 -17.31
N HIS A 93 37.35 -15.64 -16.00
CA HIS A 93 38.26 -16.35 -15.08
C HIS A 93 37.78 -17.76 -14.71
N GLU A 94 36.59 -18.19 -15.13
CA GLU A 94 36.02 -19.52 -14.84
C GLU A 94 35.33 -20.14 -16.07
N PRO A 95 36.09 -20.44 -17.14
CA PRO A 95 35.52 -20.97 -18.38
C PRO A 95 34.88 -22.36 -18.25
N HIS A 96 35.28 -23.14 -17.23
CA HIS A 96 34.80 -24.51 -17.00
C HIS A 96 33.77 -24.63 -15.86
N ASN A 97 33.12 -23.54 -15.45
CA ASN A 97 32.11 -23.62 -14.41
C ASN A 97 30.96 -24.55 -14.86
N ARG A 98 30.65 -25.54 -14.03
CA ARG A 98 29.66 -26.59 -14.32
C ARG A 98 28.22 -26.05 -14.47
N ASN A 99 28.00 -24.82 -14.04
CA ASN A 99 26.72 -24.12 -14.17
C ASN A 99 26.63 -23.24 -15.44
N CYS A 100 27.69 -23.13 -16.24
CA CYS A 100 27.64 -22.44 -17.55
C CYS A 100 26.61 -23.10 -18.48
N GLN A 101 25.98 -22.29 -19.32
CA GLN A 101 24.88 -22.67 -20.25
C GLN A 101 23.60 -23.16 -19.57
N ARG A 102 23.51 -23.07 -18.24
CA ARG A 102 22.30 -23.43 -17.51
C ARG A 102 21.31 -22.27 -17.56
N GLU A 103 20.05 -22.58 -17.84
CA GLU A 103 18.95 -21.62 -17.71
C GLU A 103 18.56 -21.49 -16.24
N VAL A 104 18.36 -20.24 -15.81
CA VAL A 104 17.86 -19.88 -14.48
C VAL A 104 16.66 -18.96 -14.61
N ILE A 105 15.68 -19.17 -13.75
CA ILE A 105 14.51 -18.32 -13.65
C ILE A 105 14.83 -17.19 -12.67
N VAL A 106 14.67 -15.95 -13.13
CA VAL A 106 14.94 -14.73 -12.36
C VAL A 106 13.61 -14.06 -12.05
N PHE A 107 13.28 -13.98 -10.76
CA PHE A 107 12.14 -13.22 -10.27
C PHE A 107 12.60 -11.81 -9.87
N LYS A 108 12.21 -10.81 -10.65
CA LYS A 108 12.48 -9.39 -10.38
C LYS A 108 11.31 -8.80 -9.59
N LEU A 109 11.62 -8.20 -8.45
CA LEU A 109 10.65 -7.55 -7.58
C LEU A 109 10.79 -6.03 -7.69
N ARG A 110 9.66 -5.33 -7.80
CA ARG A 110 9.60 -3.86 -7.77
C ARG A 110 8.53 -3.38 -6.81
N GLY A 111 8.79 -2.27 -6.13
CA GLY A 111 7.85 -1.62 -5.21
C GLY A 111 7.93 -2.18 -3.78
N ALA A 112 6.92 -1.86 -2.97
CA ALA A 112 6.88 -2.30 -1.58
C ALA A 112 6.39 -3.75 -1.45
N VAL A 113 7.29 -4.67 -1.13
CA VAL A 113 6.96 -6.09 -0.94
C VAL A 113 6.33 -6.29 0.44
N ARG A 114 5.01 -6.22 0.50
CA ARG A 114 4.18 -6.60 1.66
C ARG A 114 3.45 -7.91 1.37
N PHE A 115 2.51 -8.30 2.22
CA PHE A 115 1.73 -9.53 2.06
C PHE A 115 1.21 -9.77 0.63
N PRO A 116 0.57 -8.81 -0.08
CA PRO A 116 0.11 -9.07 -1.45
C PRO A 116 1.26 -9.29 -2.45
N GLY A 117 2.40 -8.63 -2.26
CA GLY A 117 3.60 -8.83 -3.09
C GLY A 117 4.25 -10.18 -2.83
N SER A 118 4.34 -10.57 -1.55
CA SER A 118 4.85 -11.89 -1.14
C SER A 118 3.96 -13.01 -1.68
N GLU A 119 2.63 -12.89 -1.59
CA GLU A 119 1.69 -13.87 -2.13
C GLU A 119 1.88 -14.05 -3.64
N ARG A 120 2.00 -12.94 -4.39
CA ARG A 120 2.27 -12.97 -5.83
C ARG A 120 3.60 -13.65 -6.16
N LEU A 121 4.65 -13.37 -5.38
CA LEU A 121 5.96 -14.01 -5.56
C LEU A 121 5.89 -15.50 -5.26
N THR A 122 5.28 -15.89 -4.14
CA THR A 122 5.11 -17.31 -3.79
C THR A 122 4.33 -18.05 -4.87
N ARG A 123 3.28 -17.42 -5.43
CA ARG A 123 2.51 -17.99 -6.54
C ARG A 123 3.35 -18.09 -7.82
N ALA A 124 4.15 -17.09 -8.14
CA ALA A 124 5.05 -17.13 -9.30
C ALA A 124 6.11 -18.23 -9.14
N VAL A 125 6.72 -18.35 -7.96
CA VAL A 125 7.68 -19.41 -7.63
C VAL A 125 7.01 -20.79 -7.72
N ALA A 126 5.81 -20.96 -7.16
CA ALA A 126 5.08 -22.22 -7.22
C ALA A 126 4.67 -22.61 -8.65
N ARG A 127 4.36 -21.64 -9.51
CA ARG A 127 4.05 -21.89 -10.91
C ARG A 127 5.27 -22.36 -11.69
N GLU A 128 6.38 -21.64 -11.60
CA GLU A 128 7.58 -21.81 -12.44
C GLU A 128 8.59 -22.85 -11.93
N LEU A 129 8.55 -23.17 -10.63
CA LEU A 129 9.43 -24.16 -10.00
C LEU A 129 8.67 -25.34 -9.39
N GLY A 130 7.32 -25.33 -9.49
CA GLY A 130 6.48 -26.42 -9.02
C GLY A 130 6.55 -27.64 -9.91
N ARG A 131 6.11 -28.79 -9.38
CA ARG A 131 5.87 -29.96 -10.24
C ARG A 131 4.61 -29.70 -11.07
N PRO A 132 4.57 -30.10 -12.35
CA PRO A 132 3.38 -29.95 -13.17
C PRO A 132 2.20 -30.63 -12.49
N ASN A 133 1.16 -29.86 -12.19
CA ASN A 133 -0.10 -30.39 -11.68
C ASN A 133 -1.01 -30.68 -12.88
N PRO A 134 -1.41 -31.94 -13.11
CA PRO A 134 -2.31 -32.29 -14.22
C PRO A 134 -3.68 -31.58 -14.16
N ASP A 135 -4.10 -31.10 -12.99
CA ASP A 135 -5.37 -30.37 -12.81
C ASP A 135 -5.24 -28.83 -12.96
N ASP A 136 -4.03 -28.29 -13.12
CA ASP A 136 -3.77 -26.86 -13.37
C ASP A 136 -2.81 -26.69 -14.56
N PRO A 137 -3.33 -26.43 -15.78
CA PRO A 137 -2.51 -26.33 -16.99
C PRO A 137 -1.53 -25.15 -17.00
N GLY A 138 -1.55 -24.27 -15.98
CA GLY A 138 -0.59 -23.19 -15.78
C GLY A 138 0.44 -23.46 -14.68
N SER A 139 0.66 -24.72 -14.30
CA SER A 139 1.65 -25.15 -13.32
C SER A 139 2.75 -25.99 -13.98
N GLY A 140 4.02 -25.65 -13.69
CA GLY A 140 5.20 -26.23 -14.33
C GLY A 140 5.89 -25.23 -15.25
#